data_AF-A0A938FSY2-F1
#
_entry.id   AF-A0A938FSY2-F1
#
_cell.length_a   1.000
_cell.length_b   1.000
_cell.length_c   1.000
_cell.angle_alpha   90.00
_cell.angle_beta   90.00
_cell.angle_gamma   90.00
#
_symmetry.space_group_name_H-M   'P 1'
#
loop_
_entity.id
_entity.type
_entity.pdbx_description
1 polymer ?
#
loop_
_entity_poly.entity_id
_entity_poly.type
_entity_poly.pdbx_seq_one_letter_code
_entity_poly.pdbx_strand_id
1 'polypeptide(L)'
;MGESRGGRPAGAVSVLGRLGLHHRDRHPDRRRLVRAVKLAACFLGLVLAGCHSSERKVIAVVPKATSHLFWQSIQAGALAAGKKFQVEILWNGPSTETEYSRQIQIVDSMIARKVDGLAVAAADRTALNASLDRAAQA
;
A
#
# COMPACT_ATOMS: atom_id res chain seq x y z
N MET A 1 -38.20 56.13 -69.44
CA MET A 1 -36.98 55.32 -69.52
C MET A 1 -35.88 56.23 -70.03
N GLY A 2 -34.94 56.68 -69.19
CA GLY A 2 -33.85 57.56 -69.65
C GLY A 2 -33.35 58.55 -68.60
N GLU A 3 -32.43 58.04 -67.79
CA GLU A 3 -31.36 58.65 -66.98
C GLU A 3 -31.36 60.14 -66.59
N SER A 4 -31.14 60.30 -65.29
CA SER A 4 -30.91 61.48 -64.48
C SER A 4 -29.68 62.31 -64.88
N ARG A 5 -29.86 63.64 -64.86
CA ARG A 5 -28.79 64.64 -64.83
C ARG A 5 -28.51 65.05 -63.39
N GLY A 6 -27.22 65.08 -63.05
CA GLY A 6 -26.63 66.31 -62.53
C GLY A 6 -26.50 66.47 -61.02
N GLY A 7 -25.30 66.91 -60.62
CA GLY A 7 -25.15 67.95 -59.61
C GLY A 7 -24.66 67.51 -58.23
N ARG A 8 -23.35 67.68 -58.02
CA ARG A 8 -22.66 67.81 -56.70
C ARG A 8 -23.19 69.09 -55.98
N PRO A 9 -22.76 69.51 -54.76
CA PRO A 9 -21.86 68.91 -53.74
C PRO A 9 -22.32 69.09 -52.26
N ALA A 10 -21.47 68.62 -51.34
CA ALA A 10 -21.13 69.14 -49.98
C ALA A 10 -22.21 69.42 -48.91
N GLY A 11 -22.00 68.83 -47.71
CA GLY A 11 -22.28 69.48 -46.42
C GLY A 11 -23.09 68.70 -45.38
N ALA A 12 -22.61 68.76 -44.13
CA ALA A 12 -23.32 68.58 -42.84
C ALA A 12 -23.82 67.17 -42.45
N VAL A 13 -23.23 66.47 -41.46
CA VAL A 13 -23.25 66.64 -39.98
C VAL A 13 -24.34 65.78 -39.30
N SER A 14 -23.85 64.84 -38.47
CA SER A 14 -24.43 64.27 -37.25
C SER A 14 -25.51 63.17 -37.34
N VAL A 15 -25.24 62.00 -36.74
CA VAL A 15 -25.82 61.51 -35.47
C VAL A 15 -25.82 59.96 -35.40
N LEU A 16 -25.37 59.44 -34.23
CA LEU A 16 -25.66 58.15 -33.58
C LEU A 16 -25.01 56.83 -34.05
N GLY A 17 -24.31 56.21 -33.09
CA GLY A 17 -24.07 54.77 -33.05
C GLY A 17 -23.20 54.33 -31.88
N ARG A 18 -23.70 54.41 -30.64
CA ARG A 18 -23.09 53.81 -29.44
C ARG A 18 -22.81 52.32 -29.68
N LEU A 19 -21.55 51.89 -29.63
CA LEU A 19 -21.21 50.48 -29.43
C LEU A 19 -20.30 50.35 -28.20
N GLY A 20 -20.93 50.24 -27.03
CA GLY A 20 -20.24 49.91 -25.79
C GLY A 20 -19.82 48.45 -25.82
N LEU A 21 -18.53 48.20 -26.00
CA LEU A 21 -17.93 46.88 -25.74
C LEU A 21 -17.78 46.71 -24.23
N HIS A 22 -18.78 46.07 -23.65
CA HIS A 22 -18.80 45.68 -22.25
C HIS A 22 -17.92 44.43 -22.07
N HIS A 23 -16.60 44.62 -21.90
CA HIS A 23 -15.72 43.53 -21.45
C HIS A 23 -16.06 43.22 -19.99
N ARG A 24 -16.97 42.27 -19.78
CA ARG A 24 -17.40 41.87 -18.44
C ARG A 24 -16.44 40.80 -17.94
N ASP A 25 -15.40 41.23 -17.24
CA ASP A 25 -14.48 40.35 -16.53
C ASP A 25 -15.26 39.58 -15.46
N ARG A 26 -15.67 38.35 -15.80
CA ARG A 26 -16.26 37.42 -14.84
C ARG A 26 -15.14 36.82 -14.00
N HIS A 27 -14.67 37.58 -13.02
CA HIS A 27 -13.88 37.00 -11.93
C HIS A 27 -14.78 36.02 -11.15
N PRO A 28 -14.43 34.73 -11.06
CA PRO A 28 -15.19 33.77 -10.30
C PRO A 28 -15.21 34.17 -8.82
N ASP A 29 -16.41 34.24 -8.26
CA ASP A 29 -16.66 34.68 -6.89
C ASP A 29 -15.81 33.87 -5.89
N ARG A 30 -14.99 34.57 -5.09
CA ARG A 30 -14.03 34.00 -4.13
C ARG A 30 -14.68 32.97 -3.21
N ARG A 31 -15.98 33.12 -2.92
CA ARG A 31 -16.78 32.21 -2.09
C ARG A 31 -17.10 30.89 -2.80
N ARG A 32 -17.30 30.91 -4.12
CA ARG A 32 -17.50 29.71 -4.95
C ARG A 32 -16.18 28.95 -5.12
N LEU A 33 -15.08 29.68 -5.25
CA LEU A 33 -13.73 29.14 -5.31
C LEU A 33 -13.34 28.40 -4.00
N VAL A 34 -13.58 29.00 -2.84
CA VAL A 34 -13.28 28.34 -1.54
C VAL A 34 -14.15 27.09 -1.31
N ARG A 35 -15.41 27.09 -1.75
CA ARG A 35 -16.30 25.91 -1.66
C ARG A 35 -15.85 24.78 -2.58
N ALA A 36 -15.47 25.11 -3.81
CA ALA A 36 -14.95 24.12 -4.77
C ALA A 36 -13.65 23.48 -4.28
N VAL A 37 -12.73 24.29 -3.72
CA VAL A 37 -11.47 23.79 -3.15
C VAL A 37 -11.71 22.89 -1.94
N LYS A 38 -12.64 23.22 -1.04
CA LYS A 38 -12.97 22.37 0.12
C LYS A 38 -13.57 21.03 -0.26
N LEU A 39 -14.47 21.01 -1.25
CA LEU A 39 -15.07 19.77 -1.77
C LEU A 39 -14.03 18.90 -2.49
N ALA A 40 -13.17 19.51 -3.30
CA ALA A 40 -12.07 18.81 -3.97
C ALA A 40 -11.06 18.22 -2.96
N ALA A 41 -10.73 18.95 -1.89
CA ALA A 41 -9.85 18.47 -0.82
C ALA A 41 -10.47 17.30 -0.02
N CYS A 42 -11.78 17.32 0.24
CA CYS A 42 -12.46 16.19 0.88
C CYS A 42 -12.49 14.94 -0.02
N PHE A 43 -12.69 15.12 -1.33
CA PHE A 43 -12.69 14.01 -2.28
C PHE A 43 -11.29 13.37 -2.42
N LEU A 44 -10.24 14.20 -2.41
CA LEU A 44 -8.85 13.72 -2.45
C LEU A 44 -8.45 12.98 -1.16
N GLY A 45 -8.94 13.45 0.00
CA GLY A 45 -8.72 12.77 1.28
C GLY A 45 -9.38 11.38 1.37
N LEU A 46 -10.52 11.18 0.70
CA LEU A 46 -11.21 9.89 0.66
C LEU A 46 -10.48 8.85 -0.22
N VAL A 47 -9.77 9.30 -1.27
CA VAL A 47 -9.02 8.42 -2.19
C VAL A 47 -7.74 7.86 -1.53
N LEU A 48 -7.13 8.59 -0.60
CA LEU A 48 -5.88 8.17 0.08
C LEU A 48 -6.10 7.26 1.30
N ALA A 49 -7.34 7.09 1.77
CA ALA A 49 -7.65 6.25 2.93
C ALA A 49 -7.79 4.74 2.61
N GLY A 50 -7.59 4.33 1.35
CA GLY A 50 -7.93 2.99 0.86
C GLY A 50 -6.85 1.90 0.93
N CYS A 51 -5.60 2.21 1.28
CA CYS A 51 -4.51 1.22 1.29
C CYS A 51 -4.14 0.80 2.72
N HIS A 52 -4.99 -0.02 3.37
CA HIS A 52 -4.58 -0.78 4.55
C HIS A 52 -4.16 -2.19 4.12
N SER A 53 -2.92 -2.33 3.66
CA SER A 53 -2.30 -3.65 3.45
C SER A 53 -1.99 -4.25 4.82
N SER A 54 -2.84 -5.16 5.30
CA SER A 54 -2.49 -6.02 6.43
C SER A 54 -1.35 -6.94 5.98
N GLU A 55 -0.13 -6.69 6.44
CA GLU A 55 0.98 -7.62 6.21
C GLU A 55 0.64 -8.98 6.79
N ARG A 56 0.88 -10.04 6.02
CA ARG A 56 0.63 -11.41 6.45
C ARG A 56 1.65 -11.75 7.53
N LYS A 57 1.17 -12.16 8.71
CA LYS A 57 2.04 -12.62 9.81
C LYS A 57 2.85 -13.82 9.38
N VAL A 58 4.15 -13.81 9.71
CA VAL A 58 5.11 -14.85 9.35
C VAL A 58 5.48 -15.66 10.57
N ILE A 59 5.18 -16.96 10.55
CA ILE A 59 5.48 -17.90 11.64
C ILE A 59 6.55 -18.87 11.16
N ALA A 60 7.71 -18.88 11.84
CA ALA A 60 8.72 -19.90 11.63
C ALA A 60 8.39 -21.17 12.41
N VAL A 61 8.47 -22.32 11.74
CA VAL A 61 8.28 -23.64 12.31
C VAL A 61 9.57 -24.43 12.14
N VAL A 62 10.22 -24.76 13.25
CA VAL A 62 11.52 -25.44 13.31
C VAL A 62 11.33 -26.83 13.93
N PRO A 63 11.19 -27.90 13.12
CA PRO A 63 11.06 -29.27 13.63
C PRO A 63 12.39 -29.79 14.19
N LYS A 64 12.34 -30.97 14.82
CA LYS A 64 13.55 -31.67 15.28
C LYS A 64 14.39 -32.21 14.13
N ALA A 65 13.74 -32.62 13.04
CA ALA A 65 14.35 -33.06 11.78
C ALA A 65 13.38 -32.85 10.61
N THR A 66 13.82 -33.07 9.38
CA THR A 66 12.99 -32.90 8.17
C THR A 66 12.89 -34.16 7.31
N SER A 67 13.78 -35.13 7.50
CA SER A 67 13.86 -36.34 6.67
C SER A 67 12.83 -37.42 6.99
N HIS A 68 12.36 -37.50 8.24
CA HIS A 68 11.43 -38.57 8.66
C HIS A 68 9.97 -38.26 8.29
N LEU A 69 9.21 -39.31 7.95
CA LEU A 69 7.78 -39.23 7.61
C LEU A 69 6.95 -38.54 8.71
N PHE A 70 7.32 -38.76 9.98
CA PHE A 70 6.73 -38.05 11.11
C PHE A 70 6.76 -36.53 10.89
N TRP A 71 7.94 -35.96 10.59
CA TRP A 71 8.10 -34.52 10.39
C TRP A 71 7.44 -34.00 9.10
N GLN A 72 7.37 -34.82 8.05
CA GLN A 72 6.62 -34.49 6.83
C GLN A 72 5.11 -34.36 7.10
N SER A 73 4.55 -35.23 7.95
CA SER A 73 3.15 -35.13 8.36
C SER A 73 2.87 -33.85 9.16
N ILE A 74 3.79 -33.47 10.05
CA ILE A 74 3.72 -32.21 10.81
C ILE A 74 3.82 -31.00 9.88
N GLN A 75 4.71 -31.04 8.88
CA GLN A 75 4.83 -29.97 7.87
C GLN A 75 3.50 -29.76 7.14
N ALA A 76 2.85 -30.84 6.69
CA ALA A 76 1.57 -30.76 6.01
C ALA A 76 0.51 -30.09 6.90
N GLY A 77 0.45 -30.45 8.19
CA GLY A 77 -0.43 -29.82 9.18
C GLY A 77 -0.14 -28.33 9.39
N ALA A 78 1.14 -27.96 9.53
CA ALA A 78 1.55 -26.57 9.68
C ALA A 78 1.17 -25.72 8.46
N LEU A 79 1.43 -26.21 7.24
CA LEU A 79 1.07 -25.53 6.00
C LEU A 79 -0.45 -25.41 5.84
N ALA A 80 -1.22 -26.43 6.23
CA ALA A 80 -2.69 -26.37 6.23
C ALA A 80 -3.21 -25.32 7.22
N ALA A 81 -2.63 -25.24 8.42
CA ALA A 81 -2.96 -24.20 9.40
C ALA A 81 -2.61 -22.80 8.88
N GLY A 82 -1.44 -22.64 8.24
CA GLY A 82 -1.03 -21.39 7.59
C GLY A 82 -2.07 -20.86 6.61
N LYS A 83 -2.57 -21.74 5.73
CA LYS A 83 -3.66 -21.40 4.81
C LYS A 83 -4.94 -21.03 5.54
N LYS A 84 -5.35 -21.80 6.54
CA LYS A 84 -6.59 -21.58 7.30
C LYS A 84 -6.61 -20.24 8.03
N PHE A 85 -5.49 -19.87 8.65
CA PHE A 85 -5.37 -18.65 9.47
C PHE A 85 -4.77 -17.46 8.70
N GLN A 86 -4.53 -17.62 7.40
CA GLN A 86 -3.93 -16.59 6.55
C GLN A 86 -2.59 -16.07 7.10
N VAL A 87 -1.75 -16.97 7.59
CA VAL A 87 -0.37 -16.69 8.03
C VAL A 87 0.62 -17.39 7.11
N GLU A 88 1.81 -16.81 6.95
CA GLU A 88 2.90 -17.43 6.21
C GLU A 88 3.66 -18.39 7.13
N ILE A 89 3.93 -19.59 6.64
CA ILE A 89 4.67 -20.61 7.38
C ILE A 89 6.05 -20.74 6.76
N LEU A 90 7.08 -20.44 7.55
CA LEU A 90 8.47 -20.71 7.19
C LEU A 90 8.90 -22.02 7.84
N TRP A 91 8.91 -23.09 7.06
CA TRP A 91 9.35 -24.40 7.51
C TRP A 91 10.85 -24.59 7.24
N ASN A 92 11.65 -24.76 8.30
CA ASN A 92 13.06 -25.09 8.16
C ASN A 92 13.57 -25.83 9.41
N GLY A 93 14.33 -26.90 9.22
CA GLY A 93 14.93 -27.67 10.30
C GLY A 93 16.13 -28.48 9.81
N PRO A 94 16.87 -29.11 10.72
CA PRO A 94 17.98 -29.96 10.32
C PRO A 94 17.51 -31.20 9.55
N SER A 95 18.43 -31.87 8.85
CA SER A 95 18.11 -33.11 8.15
C SER A 95 17.80 -34.23 9.13
N THR A 96 18.55 -34.33 10.22
CA THR A 96 18.45 -35.38 11.26
C THR A 96 18.30 -34.79 12.66
N GLU A 97 17.81 -35.61 13.60
CA GLU A 97 17.53 -35.19 14.98
C GLU A 97 18.78 -34.96 15.84
N THR A 98 19.96 -35.31 15.34
CA THR A 98 21.25 -35.19 16.03
C THR A 98 22.03 -33.94 15.62
N GLU A 99 21.57 -33.19 14.63
CA GLU A 99 22.23 -31.98 14.12
C GLU A 99 21.86 -30.73 14.95
N TYR A 100 22.19 -30.75 16.24
CA TYR A 100 21.85 -29.70 17.19
C TYR A 100 22.40 -28.33 16.80
N SER A 101 23.67 -28.27 16.36
CA SER A 101 24.31 -27.02 15.93
C SER A 101 23.61 -26.39 14.73
N ARG A 102 23.12 -27.22 13.78
CA ARG A 102 22.34 -26.72 12.65
C ARG A 102 20.99 -26.19 13.12
N GLN A 103 20.33 -26.88 14.06
CA GLN A 103 19.07 -26.38 14.61
C GLN A 103 19.23 -25.01 15.30
N ILE A 104 20.29 -24.82 16.08
CA ILE A 104 20.62 -23.51 16.70
C ILE A 104 20.77 -22.43 15.62
N GLN A 105 21.57 -22.69 14.58
CA GLN A 105 21.78 -21.73 13.49
C GLN A 105 20.47 -21.36 12.77
N ILE A 106 19.60 -22.34 12.54
CA ILE A 106 18.29 -22.10 11.93
C ILE A 106 17.44 -21.22 12.84
N VAL A 107 17.33 -21.53 14.14
CA VAL A 107 16.58 -20.72 15.12
C VAL A 107 17.10 -19.29 15.16
N ASP A 108 18.42 -19.10 15.27
CA ASP A 108 19.06 -17.79 15.29
C ASP A 108 18.77 -17.00 14.00
N SER A 109 18.77 -17.67 12.85
CA SER A 109 18.42 -17.02 11.58
C SER A 109 16.97 -16.56 11.54
N MET A 110 16.03 -17.31 12.14
CA MET A 110 14.61 -16.92 12.19
C MET A 110 14.40 -15.75 13.14
N ILE A 111 15.10 -15.72 14.28
CA ILE A 111 15.10 -14.59 15.22
C ILE A 111 15.66 -13.34 14.53
N ALA A 112 16.80 -13.45 13.84
CA ALA A 112 17.42 -12.33 13.12
C ALA A 112 16.52 -11.78 12.00
N ARG A 113 15.73 -12.65 11.36
CA ARG A 113 14.72 -12.27 10.35
C ARG A 113 13.48 -11.59 10.94
N LYS A 114 13.35 -11.51 12.27
CA LYS A 114 12.21 -10.89 12.96
C LYS A 114 10.86 -11.46 12.54
N VAL A 115 10.76 -12.79 12.48
CA VAL A 115 9.48 -13.46 12.27
C VAL A 115 8.49 -13.10 13.38
N ASP A 116 7.21 -13.03 13.06
CA ASP A 116 6.16 -12.66 14.02
C ASP A 116 5.89 -13.76 15.07
N GLY A 117 6.33 -14.99 14.79
CA GLY A 117 6.23 -16.09 15.74
C GLY A 117 7.20 -17.22 15.43
N LEU A 118 7.56 -17.95 16.47
CA LEU A 118 8.53 -19.04 16.41
C LEU A 118 7.97 -20.28 17.14
N ALA A 119 7.78 -21.38 16.41
CA ALA A 119 7.38 -22.67 16.94
C ALA A 119 8.53 -23.67 16.75
N VAL A 120 9.06 -24.22 17.85
CA VAL A 120 10.26 -25.08 17.80
C VAL A 120 9.99 -26.42 18.49
N ALA A 121 10.33 -27.52 17.81
CA ALA A 121 10.49 -28.82 18.44
C ALA A 121 11.97 -29.03 18.78
N ALA A 122 12.35 -28.73 20.03
CA ALA A 122 13.74 -28.76 20.47
C ALA A 122 14.35 -30.18 20.35
N ALA A 123 15.51 -30.27 19.69
CA ALA A 123 16.21 -31.54 19.55
C ALA A 123 16.97 -31.95 20.82
N ASP A 124 17.48 -30.97 21.56
CA ASP A 124 18.18 -31.15 22.82
C ASP A 124 17.52 -30.32 23.93
N ARG A 125 17.69 -30.75 25.19
CA ARG A 125 17.06 -30.13 26.36
C ARG A 125 17.52 -28.71 26.64
N THR A 126 18.75 -28.35 26.27
CA THR A 126 19.39 -27.10 26.71
C THR A 126 20.04 -26.31 25.59
N ALA A 127 20.31 -26.93 24.44
CA ALA A 127 21.05 -26.33 23.33
C ALA A 127 20.45 -25.01 22.82
N LEU A 128 19.12 -24.85 22.92
CA LEU A 128 18.41 -23.69 22.39
C LEU A 128 18.17 -22.59 23.43
N ASN A 129 18.47 -22.81 24.71
CA ASN A 129 18.09 -21.88 25.79
C ASN A 129 18.61 -20.45 25.52
N ALA A 130 19.91 -20.30 25.22
CA ALA A 130 20.49 -18.99 24.94
C ALA A 130 19.88 -18.28 23.71
N SER A 131 19.47 -19.03 22.68
CA SER A 131 18.80 -18.48 21.51
C SER A 131 17.37 -18.06 21.83
N LEU A 132 16.62 -18.89 22.55
CA LEU A 132 15.23 -18.62 22.92
C LEU A 132 15.12 -17.50 23.96
N ASP A 133 16.06 -17.43 24.92
CA ASP A 133 16.13 -16.34 25.89
C ASP A 133 16.34 -14.99 25.20
N ARG A 134 17.18 -14.94 24.16
CA ARG A 134 17.34 -13.74 23.31
C ARG A 134 16.07 -13.41 22.55
N ALA A 135 15.37 -14.41 22.01
CA ALA A 135 14.11 -14.21 21.29
C ALA A 135 13.01 -13.64 22.19
N ALA A 136 12.93 -14.10 23.45
CA ALA A 136 11.92 -13.65 24.40
C ALA A 136 12.14 -12.21 24.90
N GLN A 137 13.35 -11.68 24.76
CA GLN A 137 13.74 -10.33 25.20
C GLN A 137 13.72 -9.29 24.07
N ALA A 138 13.49 -9.70 22.83
CA ALA A 138 13.47 -8.85 21.64
C ALA A 138 12.10 -8.19 21.41
#